data_AF-A0A8B6HTJ9-F1
#
_entry.id   AF-A0A8B6HTJ9-F1
#
_cell.length_a   1.000
_cell.length_b   1.000
_cell.length_c   1.000
_cell.angle_alpha   90.00
_cell.angle_beta   90.00
_cell.angle_gamma   90.00
#
_symmetry.space_group_name_H-M   'P 1'
#
loop_
_entity.id
_entity.type
_entity.pdbx_description
1 polymer ?
#
loop_
_entity_poly.entity_id
_entity_poly.type
_entity_poly.pdbx_seq_one_letter_code
_entity_poly.pdbx_strand_id
1 'polypeptide(L)'
;MEKSIDESTNSDNKCVRKIDWNKIDTNEYERKLSHKLDSELQNLDLESLDNFIDNLCEIVTDTARELVPSKQNSGSRTRRKGRVWPPHIVDIIRKEKHCFWKWKQAGQPKSKDNKYFNELKQTKKDLRSAQRQLEASKRQDNLINIMELRETDQKQFYKLIKRQRDHNYISTSVLRYNDKIFSDSIAICETWADYFQELSTPFDNEFFDNSYKQLVEDDVKILQDLFNTNKEPLEFLSEDDVGKCIMSFKNGKAADEQGITIEHLKYGGQPVIKII
;
A
#
# COMPACT_ATOMS: atom_id res chain seq x y z
N MET A 1 -22.71 0.05 -41.95
CA MET A 1 -22.36 0.98 -40.85
C MET A 1 -21.31 0.29 -40.02
N GLU A 2 -20.05 0.50 -40.39
CA GLU A 2 -18.87 -0.01 -39.71
C GLU A 2 -18.70 0.76 -38.40
N LYS A 3 -18.68 0.05 -37.27
CA LYS A 3 -18.26 0.63 -35.99
C LYS A 3 -16.76 0.51 -35.92
N SER A 4 -16.08 1.62 -36.13
CA SER A 4 -14.69 1.84 -35.74
C SER A 4 -14.60 1.62 -34.22
N ILE A 5 -13.81 0.62 -33.83
CA ILE A 5 -13.43 0.38 -32.43
C ILE A 5 -12.13 1.15 -32.27
N ASP A 6 -12.19 2.25 -31.51
CA ASP A 6 -11.02 3.02 -31.10
C ASP A 6 -10.12 2.14 -30.22
N GLU A 7 -9.04 1.63 -30.83
CA GLU A 7 -7.87 1.12 -30.11
C GLU A 7 -7.05 2.31 -29.62
N SER A 8 -7.48 2.95 -28.53
CA SER A 8 -6.62 3.91 -27.85
C SER A 8 -6.61 3.68 -26.33
N THR A 9 -5.38 3.54 -25.82
CA THR A 9 -4.97 3.59 -24.41
C THR A 9 -5.17 2.33 -23.56
N ASN A 10 -4.55 1.22 -23.97
CA ASN A 10 -4.05 0.25 -22.99
C ASN A 10 -2.77 0.82 -22.35
N SER A 11 -2.94 1.89 -21.56
CA SER A 11 -1.89 2.46 -20.73
C SER A 11 -1.61 1.43 -19.62
N ASP A 12 -0.54 0.68 -19.78
CA ASP A 12 0.02 -0.17 -18.74
C ASP A 12 0.08 0.63 -17.44
N ASN A 13 -0.79 0.28 -16.49
CA ASN A 13 -0.77 0.77 -15.11
C ASN A 13 0.54 0.30 -14.47
N LYS A 14 1.66 0.95 -14.81
CA LYS A 14 2.96 0.80 -14.17
C LYS A 14 2.75 1.24 -12.73
N CYS A 15 2.54 0.28 -11.84
CA CYS A 15 2.46 0.53 -10.41
C CYS A 15 3.72 1.28 -9.97
N VAL A 16 3.57 2.58 -9.75
CA VAL A 16 4.66 3.48 -9.36
C VAL A 16 5.17 3.01 -8.00
N ARG A 17 6.41 2.51 -7.97
CA ARG A 17 7.01 2.01 -6.74
C ARG A 17 7.32 3.17 -5.83
N LYS A 18 6.78 3.14 -4.60
CA LYS A 18 7.12 4.11 -3.56
C LYS A 18 8.63 4.15 -3.32
N ILE A 19 9.21 5.34 -3.42
CA ILE A 19 10.62 5.61 -3.15
C ILE A 19 10.89 5.55 -1.64
N ASP A 20 11.97 4.87 -1.24
CA ASP A 20 12.41 4.78 0.16
C ASP A 20 13.50 5.83 0.42
N TRP A 21 13.06 7.04 0.74
CA TRP A 21 13.91 8.20 0.96
C TRP A 21 14.97 8.04 2.06
N ASN A 22 14.80 7.08 2.98
CA ASN A 22 15.81 6.79 4.01
C ASN A 22 17.08 6.15 3.44
N LYS A 23 17.05 5.71 2.17
CA LYS A 23 18.16 5.06 1.48
C LYS A 23 18.82 5.92 0.41
N ILE A 24 18.27 7.11 0.16
CA ILE A 24 18.78 8.04 -0.84
C ILE A 24 19.68 9.04 -0.13
N ASP A 25 20.85 9.32 -0.70
CA ASP A 25 21.65 10.48 -0.31
C ASP A 25 20.98 11.74 -0.89
N THR A 26 20.40 12.55 -0.01
CA THR A 26 19.65 13.76 -0.39
C THR A 26 20.52 14.80 -1.08
N ASN A 27 21.80 14.90 -0.72
CA ASN A 27 22.72 15.84 -1.36
C ASN A 27 23.11 15.36 -2.76
N GLU A 28 23.29 14.05 -2.94
CA GLU A 28 23.53 13.48 -4.27
C GLU A 28 22.29 13.65 -5.18
N TYR A 29 21.09 13.51 -4.60
CA TYR A 29 19.82 13.77 -5.28
C TYR A 29 19.70 15.20 -5.77
N GLU A 30 19.85 16.19 -4.88
CA GLU A 30 19.82 17.61 -5.23
C GLU A 30 20.82 17.94 -6.35
N ARG A 31 22.06 17.44 -6.22
CA ARG A 31 23.12 17.70 -7.22
C ARG A 31 22.78 17.11 -8.60
N LYS A 32 22.30 15.86 -8.65
CA LYS A 32 21.92 15.22 -9.93
C LYS A 32 20.69 15.87 -10.54
N LEU A 33 19.72 16.23 -9.70
CA LEU A 33 18.50 16.88 -10.14
C LEU A 33 18.79 18.26 -10.73
N SER A 34 19.61 19.06 -10.05
CA SER A 34 20.08 20.38 -10.54
C SER A 34 20.65 20.26 -11.95
N HIS A 35 21.57 19.31 -12.15
CA HIS A 35 22.22 19.12 -13.46
C HIS A 35 21.23 18.72 -14.56
N LYS A 36 20.25 17.85 -14.27
CA LYS A 36 19.25 17.43 -15.26
C LYS A 36 18.25 18.54 -15.58
N LEU A 37 17.82 19.30 -14.57
CA LEU A 37 16.93 20.44 -14.76
C LEU A 37 17.60 21.55 -15.56
N ASP A 38 18.86 21.88 -15.26
CA ASP A 38 19.62 22.90 -16.01
C ASP A 38 19.79 22.53 -17.49
N SER A 39 19.96 21.24 -17.81
CA SER A 39 20.07 20.78 -19.20
C SER A 39 18.73 20.83 -19.95
N GLU A 40 17.61 20.60 -19.27
CA GLU A 40 16.29 20.56 -19.91
C GLU A 40 15.64 21.93 -20.03
N LEU A 41 15.87 22.83 -19.05
CA LEU A 41 15.43 24.22 -19.13
C LEU A 41 16.07 24.97 -20.32
N GLN A 42 17.22 24.51 -20.83
CA GLN A 42 17.86 25.08 -22.02
C GLN A 42 17.25 24.62 -23.34
N ASN A 43 16.53 23.50 -23.36
CA ASN A 43 15.94 22.90 -24.56
C ASN A 43 14.41 23.05 -24.62
N LEU A 44 13.87 23.99 -23.84
CA LEU A 44 12.44 24.21 -23.70
C LEU A 44 11.79 24.64 -25.02
N ASP A 45 11.08 23.70 -25.64
CA ASP A 45 10.09 24.00 -26.67
C ASP A 45 8.71 24.12 -25.99
N LEU A 46 8.15 25.33 -25.97
CA LEU A 46 6.95 25.72 -25.21
C LEU A 46 5.64 25.23 -25.86
N GLU A 47 5.68 24.25 -26.77
CA GLU A 47 4.51 23.84 -27.54
C GLU A 47 3.37 23.26 -26.68
N SER A 48 3.64 22.80 -25.44
CA SER A 48 2.60 22.52 -24.45
C SER A 48 3.12 22.57 -23.00
N LEU A 49 2.42 23.33 -22.14
CA LEU A 49 2.69 23.40 -20.70
C LEU A 49 2.53 22.02 -20.02
N ASP A 50 1.58 21.21 -20.47
CA ASP A 50 1.30 19.90 -19.88
C ASP A 50 2.48 18.95 -20.13
N ASN A 51 3.04 18.96 -21.34
CA ASN A 51 4.23 18.16 -21.68
C ASN A 51 5.44 18.59 -20.84
N PHE A 52 5.56 19.88 -20.55
CA PHE A 52 6.63 20.38 -19.68
C PHE A 52 6.47 19.87 -18.24
N ILE A 53 5.26 19.90 -17.69
CA ILE A 53 4.97 19.39 -16.34
C ILE A 53 5.24 17.89 -16.25
N ASP A 54 4.81 17.11 -17.25
CA ASP A 54 5.04 15.66 -17.30
C ASP A 54 6.54 15.35 -17.37
N ASN A 55 7.29 16.06 -18.21
CA ASN A 55 8.75 15.92 -18.31
C ASN A 55 9.45 16.26 -16.99
N LEU A 56 9.04 17.34 -16.31
CA LEU A 56 9.58 17.68 -15.00
C LEU A 56 9.31 16.58 -13.97
N CYS A 57 8.08 16.05 -13.94
CA CYS A 57 7.71 14.96 -13.05
C CYS A 57 8.56 13.70 -13.33
N GLU A 58 8.79 13.37 -14.60
CA GLU A 58 9.63 12.26 -15.01
C GLU A 58 11.08 12.46 -14.56
N ILE A 59 11.68 13.63 -14.81
CA ILE A 59 13.06 13.95 -14.38
C ILE A 59 13.21 13.82 -12.86
N VAL A 60 12.27 14.40 -12.12
CA VAL A 60 12.27 14.40 -10.64
C VAL A 60 12.17 12.97 -10.09
N THR A 61 11.26 12.16 -10.63
CA THR A 61 11.04 10.79 -10.17
C THR A 61 12.14 9.83 -10.61
N ASP A 62 12.65 9.94 -11.84
CA ASP A 62 13.70 9.06 -12.35
C ASP A 62 15.04 9.32 -11.69
N THR A 63 15.37 10.58 -11.41
CA THR A 63 16.58 10.92 -10.63
C THR A 63 16.55 10.29 -9.25
N ALA A 64 15.38 10.26 -8.60
CA ALA A 64 15.23 9.59 -7.31
C ALA A 64 15.36 8.07 -7.46
N ARG A 65 14.77 7.48 -8.50
CA ARG A 65 14.84 6.03 -8.79
C ARG A 65 16.26 5.55 -9.08
N GLU A 66 17.05 6.32 -9.81
CA GLU A 66 18.46 6.03 -10.11
C GLU A 66 19.32 5.95 -8.84
N LEU A 67 18.97 6.73 -7.82
CA LEU A 67 19.67 6.77 -6.54
C LEU A 67 19.19 5.75 -5.53
N VAL A 68 18.00 5.15 -5.74
CA VAL A 68 17.58 4.03 -4.90
C VAL A 68 18.56 2.89 -5.13
N PRO A 69 19.30 2.44 -4.10
CA PRO A 69 20.20 1.31 -4.27
C PRO A 69 19.39 0.13 -4.80
N SER A 70 19.70 -0.28 -6.04
CA SER A 70 19.11 -1.46 -6.65
C SER A 70 19.19 -2.56 -5.62
N LYS A 71 18.08 -3.25 -5.35
CA LYS A 71 18.06 -4.44 -4.50
C LYS A 71 18.83 -5.54 -5.25
N GLN A 72 20.13 -5.37 -5.43
CA GLN A 72 21.04 -6.42 -5.81
C GLN A 72 20.97 -7.42 -4.68
N ASN A 73 20.14 -8.45 -4.89
CA ASN A 73 20.13 -9.72 -4.18
C ASN A 73 20.59 -9.59 -2.74
N SER A 74 19.90 -8.78 -1.93
CA SER A 74 20.11 -8.80 -0.49
C SER A 74 19.61 -10.17 -0.01
N GLY A 75 20.47 -11.17 -0.13
CA GLY A 75 20.33 -12.53 0.37
C GLY A 75 20.14 -12.59 1.89
N SER A 76 19.98 -11.44 2.53
CA SER A 76 19.20 -11.28 3.75
C SER A 76 17.73 -11.62 3.47
N ARG A 77 17.48 -12.92 3.24
CA ARG A 77 16.42 -13.58 4.00
C ARG A 77 16.76 -13.25 5.43
N THR A 78 16.17 -12.18 5.97
CA THR A 78 16.03 -12.04 7.42
C THR A 78 15.60 -13.42 7.86
N ARG A 79 16.51 -14.15 8.52
CA ARG A 79 16.22 -15.50 9.00
C ARG A 79 15.04 -15.25 9.91
N ARG A 80 13.82 -15.49 9.41
CA ARG A 80 12.59 -15.37 10.19
C ARG A 80 12.93 -16.08 11.47
N LYS A 81 13.01 -15.34 12.59
CA LYS A 81 13.43 -15.91 13.88
C LYS A 81 12.63 -17.19 14.00
N GLY A 82 13.32 -18.33 13.89
CA GLY A 82 12.67 -19.59 13.61
C GLY A 82 11.61 -19.82 14.68
N ARG A 83 10.46 -20.40 14.32
CA ARG A 83 9.44 -20.75 15.31
C ARG A 83 10.14 -21.55 16.42
N VAL A 84 10.16 -21.00 17.64
CA VAL A 84 10.73 -21.69 18.80
C VAL A 84 9.74 -22.78 19.20
N TRP A 85 10.18 -24.03 19.10
CA TRP A 85 9.39 -25.20 19.44
C TRP A 85 9.61 -25.57 20.92
N PRO A 86 8.55 -25.92 21.68
CA PRO A 86 8.71 -26.48 23.01
C PRO A 86 9.57 -27.76 22.99
N PRO A 87 10.31 -28.08 24.08
CA PRO A 87 11.21 -29.22 24.13
C PRO A 87 10.57 -30.55 23.68
N HIS A 88 9.34 -30.84 24.12
CA HIS A 88 8.64 -32.07 23.74
C HIS A 88 8.38 -32.19 22.23
N ILE A 89 8.08 -31.08 21.52
CA ILE A 89 7.94 -31.10 20.06
C ILE A 89 9.31 -31.27 19.39
N VAL A 90 10.36 -30.65 19.94
CA VAL A 90 11.72 -30.82 19.45
C VAL A 90 12.14 -32.30 19.52
N ASP A 91 11.77 -33.01 20.58
CA ASP A 91 12.07 -34.43 20.72
C ASP A 91 11.29 -35.29 19.72
N ILE A 92 10.02 -34.95 19.44
CA ILE A 92 9.24 -35.60 18.37
C ILE A 92 9.86 -35.33 17.00
N ILE A 93 10.34 -34.10 16.74
CA ILE A 93 11.04 -33.73 15.50
C ILE A 93 12.34 -34.55 15.36
N ARG A 94 13.12 -34.68 16.44
CA ARG A 94 14.34 -35.51 16.45
C ARG A 94 14.02 -36.97 16.16
N LYS A 95 12.95 -37.51 16.77
CA LYS A 95 12.47 -38.88 16.55
C LYS A 95 12.02 -39.09 15.10
N GLU A 96 11.27 -38.15 14.52
CA GLU A 96 10.84 -38.20 13.12
C GLU A 96 12.05 -38.22 12.17
N LYS A 97 13.04 -37.36 12.40
CA LYS A 97 14.29 -37.34 11.62
C LYS A 97 15.05 -38.67 11.73
N HIS A 98 15.11 -39.26 12.91
CA HIS A 98 15.77 -40.56 13.12
C HIS A 98 15.03 -41.69 12.39
N CYS A 99 13.70 -41.74 12.51
CA CYS A 99 12.87 -42.71 11.77
C CYS A 99 13.00 -42.50 10.26
N PHE A 100 13.08 -41.25 9.79
CA PHE A 100 13.29 -40.93 8.39
C PHE A 100 14.66 -41.43 7.90
N TRP A 101 15.71 -41.22 8.68
CA TRP A 101 17.05 -41.75 8.38
C TRP A 101 17.03 -43.28 8.30
N LYS A 102 16.42 -43.98 9.26
CA LYS A 102 16.27 -45.45 9.23
C LYS A 102 15.50 -45.94 8.00
N TRP A 103 14.38 -45.29 7.67
CA TRP A 103 13.60 -45.59 6.48
C TRP A 103 14.39 -45.39 5.19
N LYS A 104 15.23 -44.34 5.13
CA LYS A 104 16.13 -44.08 4.00
C LYS A 104 17.22 -45.15 3.87
N GLN A 105 17.83 -45.57 4.98
CA GLN A 105 18.83 -46.65 5.00
C GLN A 105 18.25 -48.00 4.55
N ALA A 106 16.98 -48.26 4.87
CA ALA A 106 16.28 -49.49 4.47
C ALA A 106 15.84 -49.53 2.99
N GLY A 107 16.27 -48.57 2.15
CA GLY A 107 15.90 -48.52 0.73
C GLY A 107 14.52 -47.91 0.45
N GLN A 108 14.01 -47.08 1.37
CA GLN A 108 12.72 -46.39 1.22
C GLN A 108 11.53 -47.33 0.92
N PRO A 109 11.34 -48.39 1.74
CA PRO A 109 10.28 -49.36 1.52
C PRO A 109 8.91 -48.68 1.55
N LYS A 110 8.04 -49.05 0.60
CA LYS A 110 6.65 -48.55 0.48
C LYS A 110 5.59 -49.57 0.95
N SER A 111 6.01 -50.80 1.26
CA SER A 111 5.09 -51.85 1.72
C SER A 111 4.48 -51.48 3.07
N LYS A 112 3.17 -51.74 3.22
CA LYS A 112 2.43 -51.52 4.47
C LYS A 112 2.91 -52.41 5.61
N ASP A 113 3.57 -53.54 5.31
CA ASP A 113 4.07 -54.47 6.33
C ASP A 113 5.47 -54.09 6.82
N ASN A 114 6.12 -53.11 6.16
CA ASN A 114 7.47 -52.70 6.55
C ASN A 114 7.45 -51.86 7.84
N LYS A 115 8.17 -52.35 8.86
CA LYS A 115 8.32 -51.69 10.16
C LYS A 115 8.77 -50.23 10.06
N TYR A 116 9.80 -49.93 9.27
CA TYR A 116 10.36 -48.58 9.17
C TYR A 116 9.40 -47.58 8.53
N PHE A 117 8.62 -48.04 7.53
CA PHE A 117 7.59 -47.23 6.90
C PHE A 117 6.47 -46.89 7.90
N ASN A 118 6.01 -47.86 8.69
CA ASN A 118 4.99 -47.66 9.71
C ASN A 118 5.45 -46.76 10.85
N GLU A 119 6.68 -46.92 11.34
CA GLU A 119 7.29 -46.05 12.36
C GLU A 119 7.38 -44.59 11.88
N LEU A 120 7.82 -44.36 10.65
CA LEU A 120 7.88 -43.01 10.07
C LEU A 120 6.48 -42.41 9.91
N LYS A 121 5.50 -43.20 9.45
CA LYS A 121 4.11 -42.76 9.29
C LYS A 121 3.51 -42.35 10.64
N GLN A 122 3.75 -43.14 11.68
CA GLN A 122 3.26 -42.85 13.03
C GLN A 122 3.92 -41.60 13.60
N THR A 123 5.25 -41.48 13.55
CA THR A 123 5.97 -40.29 14.06
C THR A 123 5.56 -38.99 13.34
N LYS A 124 5.27 -39.04 12.04
CA LYS A 124 4.68 -37.89 11.31
C LYS A 124 3.27 -37.55 11.78
N LYS A 125 2.44 -38.55 12.11
CA LYS A 125 1.11 -38.33 12.69
C LYS A 125 1.21 -37.69 14.06
N ASP A 126 2.11 -38.19 14.91
CA ASP A 126 2.37 -37.68 16.26
C ASP A 126 2.87 -36.22 16.20
N LEU A 127 3.82 -35.92 15.30
CA LEU A 127 4.32 -34.56 15.11
C LEU A 127 3.20 -33.59 14.71
N ARG A 128 2.37 -33.96 13.73
CA ARG A 128 1.22 -33.12 13.33
C ARG A 128 0.22 -32.94 14.47
N SER A 129 -0.02 -33.99 15.26
CA SER A 129 -0.92 -33.93 16.41
C SER A 129 -0.38 -32.97 17.48
N ALA A 130 0.90 -33.09 17.86
CA ALA A 130 1.54 -32.20 18.83
C ALA A 130 1.59 -30.74 18.35
N GLN A 131 1.85 -30.51 17.05
CA GLN A 131 1.80 -29.17 16.46
C GLN A 131 0.40 -28.55 16.53
N ARG A 132 -0.64 -29.33 16.21
CA ARG A 132 -2.04 -28.87 16.29
C ARG A 132 -2.46 -28.56 17.73
N GLN A 133 -2.04 -29.40 18.69
CA GLN A 133 -2.31 -29.17 20.11
C GLN A 133 -1.64 -27.88 20.60
N LEU A 134 -0.36 -27.65 20.25
CA LEU A 134 0.33 -26.41 20.59
C LEU A 134 -0.35 -25.19 19.96
N GLU A 135 -0.80 -25.28 18.72
CA GLU A 135 -1.51 -24.18 18.06
C GLU A 135 -2.88 -23.92 18.64
N ALA A 136 -3.58 -24.97 19.11
CA ALA A 136 -4.84 -24.82 19.84
C ALA A 136 -4.61 -24.14 21.20
N SER A 137 -3.60 -24.59 21.96
CA SER A 137 -3.21 -23.95 23.23
C SER A 137 -2.84 -22.49 23.03
N LYS A 138 -1.96 -22.16 22.06
CA LYS A 138 -1.63 -20.77 21.74
C LYS A 138 -2.84 -19.91 21.34
N ARG A 139 -3.82 -20.50 20.65
CA ARG A 139 -5.08 -19.80 20.32
C ARG A 139 -5.88 -19.51 21.59
N GLN A 140 -6.00 -20.50 22.48
CA GLN A 140 -6.68 -20.33 23.76
C GLN A 140 -5.97 -19.27 24.63
N ASP A 141 -4.65 -19.33 24.74
CA ASP A 141 -3.85 -18.36 25.50
C ASP A 141 -4.04 -16.95 24.93
N ASN A 142 -4.05 -16.79 23.60
CA ASN A 142 -4.32 -15.48 22.99
C ASN A 142 -5.74 -14.97 23.34
N LEU A 143 -6.76 -15.83 23.38
CA LEU A 143 -8.11 -15.43 23.76
C LEU A 143 -8.18 -14.98 25.22
N ILE A 144 -7.55 -15.73 26.13
CA ILE A 144 -7.45 -15.36 27.54
C ILE A 144 -6.76 -13.99 27.69
N ASN A 145 -5.62 -13.81 27.03
CA ASN A 145 -4.90 -12.52 27.02
C ASN A 145 -5.77 -11.37 26.46
N ILE A 146 -6.57 -11.61 25.42
CA ILE A 146 -7.51 -10.60 24.90
C ILE A 146 -8.56 -10.23 25.95
N MET A 147 -9.11 -11.21 26.67
CA MET A 147 -10.11 -10.96 27.72
C MET A 147 -9.52 -10.16 28.88
N GLU A 148 -8.31 -10.49 29.33
CA GLU A 148 -7.62 -9.80 30.43
C GLU A 148 -7.17 -8.37 30.07
N LEU A 149 -6.70 -8.16 28.84
CA LEU A 149 -6.20 -6.86 28.40
C LEU A 149 -7.31 -5.87 28.03
N ARG A 150 -8.56 -6.32 27.91
CA ARG A 150 -9.72 -5.49 27.55
C ARG A 150 -9.85 -4.25 28.43
N GLU A 151 -9.61 -4.40 29.74
CA GLU A 151 -9.80 -3.34 30.73
C GLU A 151 -8.48 -2.64 31.09
N THR A 152 -7.34 -3.31 30.91
CA THR A 152 -6.04 -2.85 31.41
C THR A 152 -5.19 -2.12 30.35
N ASP A 153 -5.16 -2.62 29.10
CA ASP A 153 -4.32 -2.06 28.02
C ASP A 153 -5.05 -2.17 26.67
N GLN A 154 -5.82 -1.12 26.35
CA GLN A 154 -6.58 -1.04 25.10
C GLN A 154 -5.69 -1.15 23.86
N LYS A 155 -4.45 -0.64 23.91
CA LYS A 155 -3.55 -0.66 22.74
C LYS A 155 -3.10 -2.09 22.43
N GLN A 156 -2.71 -2.86 23.44
CA GLN A 156 -2.38 -4.27 23.26
C GLN A 156 -3.60 -5.12 22.93
N PHE A 157 -4.75 -4.83 23.54
CA PHE A 157 -6.01 -5.48 23.20
C PHE A 157 -6.32 -5.38 21.70
N TYR A 158 -6.37 -4.16 21.14
CA TYR A 158 -6.62 -3.98 19.72
C TYR A 158 -5.52 -4.56 18.84
N LYS A 159 -4.26 -4.59 19.29
CA LYS A 159 -3.17 -5.27 18.58
C LYS A 159 -3.41 -6.78 18.49
N LEU A 160 -3.83 -7.43 19.57
CA LEU A 160 -4.13 -8.87 19.57
C LEU A 160 -5.37 -9.20 18.73
N ILE A 161 -6.41 -8.37 18.79
CA ILE A 161 -7.58 -8.48 17.91
C ILE A 161 -7.17 -8.37 16.44
N LYS A 162 -6.37 -7.36 16.07
CA LYS A 162 -5.86 -7.21 14.69
C LYS A 162 -5.09 -8.45 14.26
N ARG A 163 -4.19 -8.98 15.10
CA ARG A 163 -3.44 -10.21 14.82
C ARG A 163 -4.33 -11.45 14.66
N GLN A 164 -5.44 -11.53 15.40
CA GLN A 164 -6.42 -12.61 15.25
C GLN A 164 -7.23 -12.47 13.96
N ARG A 165 -7.45 -11.24 13.50
CA ARG A 165 -8.16 -10.91 12.25
C ARG A 165 -7.29 -11.10 11.00
N ASP A 166 -5.98 -11.35 11.12
CA ASP A 166 -5.08 -11.33 9.97
C ASP A 166 -5.31 -12.49 8.96
N HIS A 167 -5.48 -12.06 7.70
CA HIS A 167 -5.32 -12.76 6.42
C HIS A 167 -6.41 -13.71 5.91
N ASN A 168 -7.66 -13.51 6.30
CA ASN A 168 -8.71 -13.59 5.29
C ASN A 168 -9.12 -12.16 5.00
N TYR A 169 -8.38 -11.47 4.11
CA TYR A 169 -9.14 -10.62 3.20
C TYR A 169 -10.17 -11.57 2.62
N ILE A 170 -11.43 -11.43 3.02
CA ILE A 170 -12.49 -11.95 2.19
C ILE A 170 -12.23 -11.18 0.91
N SER A 171 -11.53 -11.81 -0.03
CA SER A 171 -11.46 -11.37 -1.40
C SER A 171 -12.91 -11.49 -1.83
N THR A 172 -13.69 -10.46 -1.53
CA THR A 172 -15.03 -10.28 -2.08
C THR A 172 -14.77 -9.96 -3.54
N SER A 173 -14.41 -11.00 -4.30
CA SER A 173 -14.43 -11.04 -5.75
C SER A 173 -15.86 -10.94 -6.28
N VAL A 174 -16.79 -10.53 -5.43
CA VAL A 174 -18.22 -10.51 -5.63
C VAL A 174 -18.78 -9.34 -4.82
N LEU A 175 -19.30 -8.34 -5.52
CA LEU A 175 -20.09 -7.25 -4.96
C LEU A 175 -21.58 -7.59 -5.13
N ARG A 176 -22.40 -7.34 -4.11
CA ARG A 176 -23.86 -7.44 -4.21
C ARG A 176 -24.46 -6.06 -4.07
N TYR A 177 -25.21 -5.61 -5.07
CA TYR A 177 -25.85 -4.29 -5.09
C TYR A 177 -27.18 -4.38 -5.86
N ASN A 178 -28.27 -3.85 -5.29
CA ASN A 178 -29.63 -3.89 -5.86
C ASN A 178 -30.04 -5.28 -6.40
N ASP A 179 -29.90 -6.31 -5.56
CA ASP A 179 -30.16 -7.73 -5.86
C ASP A 179 -29.34 -8.33 -7.03
N LYS A 180 -28.37 -7.58 -7.58
CA LYS A 180 -27.42 -8.05 -8.59
C LYS A 180 -26.10 -8.45 -7.96
N ILE A 181 -25.41 -9.38 -8.61
CA ILE A 181 -24.13 -9.94 -8.17
C ILE A 181 -23.09 -9.65 -9.24
N PHE A 182 -22.06 -8.87 -8.90
CA PHE A 182 -20.99 -8.45 -9.80
C PHE A 182 -19.69 -9.14 -9.39
N SER A 183 -19.05 -9.88 -10.30
CA SER A 183 -17.80 -10.60 -10.02
C SER A 183 -16.59 -10.11 -10.83
N ASP A 184 -16.84 -9.28 -11.83
CA ASP A 184 -15.79 -8.70 -12.67
C ASP A 184 -15.25 -7.40 -12.05
N SER A 185 -13.94 -7.16 -12.19
CA SER A 185 -13.28 -6.03 -11.53
C SER A 185 -13.78 -4.68 -12.05
N ILE A 186 -14.05 -4.58 -13.36
CA ILE A 186 -14.55 -3.35 -13.98
C ILE A 186 -15.97 -3.10 -13.51
N ALA A 187 -16.84 -4.12 -13.60
CA ALA A 187 -18.21 -4.03 -13.14
C ALA A 187 -18.32 -3.68 -11.65
N ILE A 188 -17.42 -4.19 -10.79
CA ILE A 188 -17.35 -3.81 -9.38
C ILE A 188 -17.00 -2.32 -9.21
N CYS A 189 -16.01 -1.83 -9.96
CA CYS A 189 -15.62 -0.42 -9.93
C CYS A 189 -16.75 0.50 -10.40
N GLU A 190 -17.41 0.17 -11.51
CA GLU A 190 -18.57 0.92 -12.03
C GLU A 190 -19.72 0.91 -11.01
N THR A 191 -20.04 -0.25 -10.43
CA THR A 191 -21.10 -0.34 -9.41
C THR A 191 -20.78 0.51 -8.16
N TRP A 192 -19.51 0.59 -7.77
CA TRP A 192 -19.10 1.50 -6.69
C TRP A 192 -19.24 2.96 -7.09
N ALA A 193 -18.91 3.31 -8.33
CA ALA A 193 -19.09 4.66 -8.86
C ALA A 193 -20.59 5.03 -8.83
N ASP A 194 -21.46 4.16 -9.33
CA ASP A 194 -22.91 4.34 -9.30
C ASP A 194 -23.43 4.51 -7.87
N TYR A 195 -23.01 3.65 -6.94
CA TYR A 195 -23.42 3.72 -5.54
C TYR A 195 -23.03 5.07 -4.89
N PHE A 196 -21.78 5.51 -5.07
CA PHE A 196 -21.34 6.78 -4.51
C PHE A 196 -21.95 7.97 -5.24
N GLN A 197 -22.24 7.85 -6.54
CA GLN A 197 -22.98 8.85 -7.29
C GLN A 197 -24.42 8.97 -6.75
N GLU A 198 -25.13 7.88 -6.51
CA GLU A 198 -26.46 7.89 -5.87
C GLU A 198 -26.42 8.51 -4.46
N LEU A 199 -25.37 8.22 -3.68
CA LEU A 199 -25.19 8.83 -2.35
C LEU A 199 -24.90 10.34 -2.41
N SER A 200 -24.14 10.77 -3.41
CA SER A 200 -23.67 12.16 -3.53
C SER A 200 -24.60 13.05 -4.34
N THR A 201 -25.44 12.47 -5.20
CA THR A 201 -26.40 13.18 -6.03
C THR A 201 -27.78 13.02 -5.41
N PRO A 202 -28.37 14.05 -4.80
CA PRO A 202 -29.73 13.98 -4.31
C PRO A 202 -30.69 13.95 -5.50
N PHE A 203 -30.98 12.76 -6.03
CA PHE A 203 -32.10 12.57 -6.95
C PHE A 203 -33.39 12.71 -6.17
N ASP A 204 -34.27 13.62 -6.62
CA ASP A 204 -35.73 13.73 -6.37
C ASP A 204 -36.26 13.01 -5.13
N ASN A 205 -35.58 13.19 -4.00
CA ASN A 205 -36.02 12.64 -2.74
C ASN A 205 -36.95 13.69 -2.16
N GLU A 206 -38.23 13.37 -1.99
CA GLU A 206 -39.20 14.27 -1.35
C GLU A 206 -38.74 14.72 0.06
N PHE A 207 -37.83 13.97 0.68
CA PHE A 207 -37.21 14.28 1.96
C PHE A 207 -35.88 15.08 1.85
N PHE A 208 -35.43 15.42 0.65
CA PHE A 208 -34.24 16.26 0.47
C PHE A 208 -34.54 17.69 0.91
N ASP A 209 -33.72 18.21 1.81
CA ASP A 209 -33.88 19.55 2.37
C ASP A 209 -33.39 20.61 1.38
N ASN A 210 -34.26 20.96 0.43
CA ASN A 210 -34.01 22.03 -0.54
C ASN A 210 -33.74 23.38 0.14
N SER A 211 -34.25 23.61 1.35
CA SER A 211 -34.00 24.85 2.08
C SER A 211 -32.56 24.94 2.56
N TYR A 212 -32.00 23.83 3.05
CA TYR A 212 -30.58 23.76 3.42
C TYR A 212 -29.66 23.85 2.21
N LYS A 213 -30.01 23.21 1.08
CA LYS A 213 -29.26 23.37 -0.17
C LYS A 213 -29.16 24.84 -0.58
N GLN A 214 -30.28 25.55 -0.57
CA GLN A 214 -30.32 26.96 -0.96
C GLN A 214 -29.50 27.84 -0.01
N LEU A 215 -29.53 27.54 1.30
CA LEU A 215 -28.67 28.20 2.29
C LEU A 215 -27.18 28.02 1.97
N VAL A 216 -26.75 26.80 1.64
CA VAL A 216 -25.36 26.53 1.24
C VAL A 216 -24.98 27.24 -0.06
N GLU A 217 -25.88 27.26 -1.05
CA GLU A 217 -25.66 27.97 -2.31
C GLU A 217 -25.53 29.49 -2.09
N ASP A 218 -26.36 30.06 -1.21
CA ASP A 218 -26.29 31.46 -0.82
C ASP A 218 -24.98 31.77 -0.08
N ASP A 219 -24.55 30.92 0.86
CA ASP A 219 -23.26 31.06 1.56
C ASP A 219 -22.07 31.03 0.58
N VAL A 220 -22.06 30.09 -0.36
CA VAL A 220 -21.02 29.99 -1.39
C VAL A 220 -21.00 31.26 -2.25
N LYS A 221 -22.17 31.78 -2.62
CA LYS A 221 -22.27 33.01 -3.41
C LYS A 221 -21.76 34.21 -2.64
N ILE A 222 -22.10 34.35 -1.35
CA ILE A 222 -21.57 35.40 -0.48
C ILE A 222 -20.04 35.31 -0.42
N LEU A 223 -19.47 34.11 -0.26
CA LEU A 223 -18.02 33.93 -0.24
C LEU A 223 -17.37 34.31 -1.57
N GLN A 224 -17.98 33.95 -2.70
CA GLN A 224 -17.50 34.35 -4.03
C GLN A 224 -17.55 35.87 -4.20
N ASP A 225 -18.63 36.51 -3.78
CA ASP A 225 -18.80 37.96 -3.86
C ASP A 225 -17.79 38.68 -2.96
N LEU A 226 -17.55 38.19 -1.75
CA LEU A 226 -16.52 38.70 -0.84
C LEU A 226 -15.12 38.56 -1.45
N PHE A 227 -14.81 37.42 -2.06
CA PHE A 227 -13.53 37.20 -2.75
C PHE A 227 -13.36 38.13 -3.96
N ASN A 228 -14.41 38.31 -4.75
CA ASN A 228 -14.39 39.19 -5.92
C ASN A 228 -14.30 40.67 -5.55
N THR A 229 -14.89 41.06 -4.42
CA THR A 229 -14.89 42.45 -3.92
C THR A 229 -13.57 42.77 -3.21
N ASN A 230 -13.04 41.84 -2.43
CA ASN A 230 -11.75 41.93 -1.76
C ASN A 230 -10.67 41.24 -2.60
N LYS A 231 -10.47 41.69 -3.84
CA LYS A 231 -9.26 41.36 -4.59
C LYS A 231 -8.09 42.11 -3.95
N GLU A 232 -7.65 41.64 -2.78
CA GLU A 232 -6.32 41.95 -2.32
C GLU A 232 -5.36 41.51 -3.44
N PRO A 233 -4.45 42.39 -3.88
CA PRO A 233 -3.42 41.98 -4.81
C PRO A 233 -2.70 40.79 -4.19
N LEU A 234 -2.64 39.66 -4.91
CA LEU A 234 -1.86 38.51 -4.49
C LEU A 234 -0.46 39.01 -4.18
N GLU A 235 -0.07 38.98 -2.91
CA GLU A 235 1.30 39.29 -2.53
C GLU A 235 2.21 38.32 -3.31
N PHE A 236 3.22 38.88 -3.97
CA PHE A 236 4.22 38.05 -4.65
C PHE A 236 4.87 37.15 -3.61
N LEU A 237 4.58 35.85 -3.70
CA LEU A 237 5.24 34.83 -2.89
C LEU A 237 6.72 34.83 -3.23
N SER A 238 7.57 35.07 -2.24
CA SER A 238 9.02 34.96 -2.43
C SER A 238 9.43 33.49 -2.50
N GLU A 239 10.56 33.20 -3.18
CA GLU A 239 11.16 31.85 -3.19
C GLU A 239 11.40 31.32 -1.76
N ASP A 240 11.68 32.21 -0.80
CA ASP A 240 11.88 31.87 0.61
C ASP A 240 10.56 31.42 1.28
N ASP A 241 9.44 32.05 0.93
CA ASP A 241 8.12 31.65 1.43
C ASP A 241 7.69 30.30 0.86
N VAL A 242 7.93 30.06 -0.43
CA VAL A 242 7.70 28.75 -1.07
C VAL A 242 8.57 27.68 -0.41
N GLY A 243 9.86 27.97 -0.19
CA GLY A 243 10.78 27.07 0.51
C GLY A 243 10.33 26.73 1.94
N LYS A 244 9.90 27.74 2.71
CA LYS A 244 9.34 27.53 4.07
C LYS A 244 8.09 26.67 4.05
N CYS A 245 7.17 26.92 3.12
CA CYS A 245 5.96 26.14 2.94
C CYS A 245 6.30 24.68 2.61
N ILE A 246 7.20 24.44 1.65
CA ILE A 246 7.64 23.09 1.27
C ILE A 246 8.23 22.34 2.47
N MET A 247 9.09 22.99 3.25
CA MET A 247 9.72 22.39 4.43
C MET A 247 8.72 22.06 5.54
N SER A 248 7.60 22.79 5.64
CA SER A 248 6.56 22.58 6.66
C SER A 248 5.73 21.31 6.47
N PHE A 249 5.70 20.74 5.25
CA PHE A 249 4.89 19.55 4.98
C PHE A 249 5.33 18.32 5.77
N LYS A 250 4.42 17.36 5.99
CA LYS A 250 4.75 16.10 6.69
C LYS A 250 5.30 15.07 5.72
N ASN A 251 6.42 14.44 6.07
CA ASN A 251 7.02 13.36 5.27
C ASN A 251 6.18 12.07 5.34
N GLY A 252 6.41 11.16 4.39
CA GLY A 252 5.89 9.79 4.38
C GLY A 252 4.48 9.63 3.81
N LYS A 253 3.91 10.70 3.25
CA LYS A 253 2.60 10.69 2.59
C LYS A 253 2.62 9.86 1.30
N ALA A 254 1.43 9.62 0.74
CA ALA A 254 1.30 8.98 -0.55
C ALA A 254 1.82 9.94 -1.64
N ALA A 255 2.31 9.37 -2.74
CA ALA A 255 2.59 10.12 -3.94
C ALA A 255 1.26 10.50 -4.63
N ASP A 256 1.31 11.52 -5.48
CA ASP A 256 0.23 11.85 -6.41
C ASP A 256 0.18 10.87 -7.60
N GLU A 257 -0.64 11.20 -8.61
CA GLU A 257 -0.80 10.40 -9.83
C GLU A 257 0.48 10.30 -10.68
N GLN A 258 1.36 11.31 -10.59
CA GLN A 258 2.65 11.36 -11.27
C GLN A 258 3.78 10.67 -10.48
N GLY A 259 3.50 10.22 -9.25
CA GLY A 259 4.49 9.57 -8.40
C GLY A 259 5.34 10.54 -7.57
N ILE A 260 4.99 11.82 -7.54
CA ILE A 260 5.67 12.86 -6.78
C ILE A 260 5.22 12.79 -5.32
N THR A 261 6.17 12.44 -4.44
CA THR A 261 6.08 12.63 -3.00
C THR A 261 6.63 14.01 -2.57
N ILE A 262 6.16 14.52 -1.43
CA ILE A 262 6.65 15.75 -0.77
C ILE A 262 8.17 15.78 -0.62
N GLU A 263 8.79 14.63 -0.37
CA GLU A 263 10.23 14.48 -0.26
C GLU A 263 10.99 14.86 -1.54
N HIS A 264 10.40 14.72 -2.74
CA HIS A 264 11.02 15.23 -3.96
C HIS A 264 11.14 16.75 -3.91
N LEU A 265 10.09 17.43 -3.43
CA LEU A 265 10.08 18.89 -3.30
C LEU A 265 11.04 19.36 -2.20
N LYS A 266 11.09 18.66 -1.06
CA LYS A 266 11.96 19.01 0.06
C LYS A 266 13.44 18.79 -0.23
N TYR A 267 13.77 17.65 -0.83
CA TYR A 267 15.17 17.27 -1.07
C TYR A 267 15.67 17.69 -2.46
N GLY A 268 14.77 18.14 -3.34
CA GLY A 268 15.14 18.69 -4.64
C GLY A 268 15.79 20.07 -4.55
N GLY A 269 15.66 20.75 -3.40
CA GLY A 269 16.39 21.97 -3.08
C GLY A 269 15.97 23.18 -3.91
N GLN A 270 16.90 24.12 -4.07
CA GLN A 270 16.69 25.38 -4.80
C GLN A 270 16.25 25.21 -6.27
N PRO A 271 16.76 24.24 -7.04
CA PRO A 271 16.32 24.03 -8.43
C PRO A 271 14.81 23.82 -8.55
N VAL A 272 14.21 23.07 -7.62
CA VAL A 272 12.76 22.81 -7.65
C VAL A 272 11.98 24.05 -7.22
N ILE A 273 12.46 24.79 -6.22
CA ILE A 273 11.82 26.02 -5.75
C ILE A 273 11.75 27.09 -6.84
N LYS A 274 12.78 27.19 -7.69
CA LYS A 274 12.82 28.18 -8.79
C LYS A 274 11.88 27.87 -9.95
N ILE A 275 11.45 26.62 -10.08
CA ILE A 275 10.56 26.17 -11.16
C ILE A 275 9.09 26.32 -10.75
N ILE A 276 8.80 26.25 -9.45
CA ILE A 276 7.46 26.42 -8.86
C ILE A 276 7.10 27.91 -8.76
#